data_AF-A0A3D5K3A8-F1
#
_entry.id   AF-A0A3D5K3A8-F1
#
_cell.length_a   1.000
_cell.length_b   1.000
_cell.length_c   1.000
_cell.angle_alpha   90.00
_cell.angle_beta   90.00
_cell.angle_gamma   90.00
#
_symmetry.space_group_name_H-M   'P 1'
#
loop_
_entity.id
_entity.type
_entity.pdbx_description
1 polymer ?
#
loop_
_entity_poly.entity_id
_entity_poly.type
_entity_poly.pdbx_seq_one_letter_code
_entity_poly.pdbx_strand_id
1 'polypeptide(L)'
;LIEVAELQMDYALQLVDRIADGTCRLISPSTDATEAHEAARTAAAGKTVWATGCNSWYLDDRGVPMAWPWSFREFRAQMAAPDMDSYVLTD
;
A
#
# COMPACT_ATOMS: atom_id res chain seq x y z
N LEU A 1 9.67 11.05 6.24
CA LEU A 1 9.24 9.85 7.00
C LEU A 1 8.12 10.17 7.97
N ILE A 2 8.15 11.29 8.71
CA ILE A 2 7.07 11.69 9.62
C ILE A 2 5.71 11.76 8.89
N GLU A 3 5.60 12.58 7.83
CA GLU A 3 4.34 12.71 7.07
C GLU A 3 3.87 11.38 6.45
N VAL A 4 4.80 10.54 5.98
CA VAL A 4 4.46 9.20 5.45
C VAL A 4 3.82 8.35 6.55
N ALA A 5 4.41 8.33 7.74
CA ALA A 5 3.88 7.57 8.87
C ALA A 5 2.53 8.12 9.34
N GLU A 6 2.37 9.44 9.43
CA GLU A 6 1.11 10.08 9.81
C GLU A 6 -0.02 9.71 8.85
N LEU A 7 0.22 9.82 7.54
CA LEU A 7 -0.76 9.46 6.51
C LEU A 7 -1.15 7.97 6.57
N GLN A 8 -0.19 7.07 6.81
CA GLN A 8 -0.48 5.64 6.93
C GLN A 8 -1.27 5.32 8.20
N MET A 9 -0.97 5.99 9.31
CA MET A 9 -1.70 5.82 10.56
C MET A 9 -3.13 6.35 10.43
N ASP A 10 -3.32 7.53 9.84
CA ASP A 10 -4.64 8.10 9.59
C ASP A 10 -5.48 7.18 8.69
N TYR A 11 -4.89 6.63 7.62
CA TYR A 11 -5.56 5.64 6.77
C TYR A 11 -5.96 4.37 7.54
N ALA A 12 -5.05 3.83 8.36
CA ALA A 12 -5.32 2.63 9.15
C ALA A 12 -6.42 2.86 10.19
N LEU A 13 -6.45 4.04 10.81
CA LEU A 13 -7.49 4.40 11.78
C LEU A 13 -8.88 4.44 11.14
N GLN A 14 -9.01 4.91 9.89
CA GLN A 14 -10.29 4.85 9.17
C GLN A 14 -10.85 3.43 9.04
N LEU A 15 -9.98 2.41 8.88
CA LEU A 15 -10.39 1.00 8.83
C LEU A 15 -10.70 0.46 10.23
N VAL A 16 -9.93 0.84 11.24
CA VAL A 16 -10.15 0.45 12.64
C VAL A 16 -11.46 1.01 13.17
N ASP A 17 -11.82 2.24 12.80
CA ASP A 17 -13.07 2.88 13.22
C ASP A 17 -14.30 2.09 12.74
N ARG A 18 -14.25 1.45 11.57
CA ARG A 18 -15.31 0.54 11.06
C ARG A 18 -15.47 -0.73 11.89
N ILE A 19 -14.43 -1.15 12.59
CA ILE A 19 -14.52 -2.26 13.54
C ILE A 19 -15.07 -1.74 14.87
N ALA A 20 -14.57 -0.59 15.32
CA ALA A 20 -14.94 0.02 16.60
C ALA A 20 -16.43 0.44 16.64
N ASP A 21 -16.99 0.91 15.51
CA ASP A 21 -18.39 1.30 15.38
C ASP A 21 -19.35 0.11 15.15
N GLY A 22 -18.81 -1.10 14.98
CA GLY A 22 -19.59 -2.32 14.75
C GLY A 22 -20.01 -2.56 13.30
N THR A 23 -19.49 -1.83 12.32
CA THR A 23 -19.77 -2.07 10.89
C THR A 23 -19.28 -3.43 10.42
N CYS A 24 -18.20 -3.96 11.00
CA CYS A 24 -17.68 -5.31 10.72
C CYS A 24 -16.87 -5.84 11.91
N ARG A 25 -16.68 -7.16 12.02
CA ARG A 25 -15.73 -7.77 12.97
C ARG A 25 -14.33 -7.95 12.39
N LEU A 26 -14.24 -8.09 11.08
CA LEU A 26 -12.98 -8.27 10.37
C LEU A 26 -13.00 -7.43 9.10
N ILE A 27 -11.85 -6.81 8.84
CA ILE A 27 -11.54 -6.13 7.60
C ILE A 27 -10.17 -6.62 7.13
N SER A 28 -10.08 -7.04 5.87
CA SER A 28 -8.83 -7.48 5.24
C SER A 28 -8.81 -7.00 3.80
N PRO A 29 -7.65 -6.59 3.25
CA PRO A 29 -7.55 -6.41 1.81
C PRO A 29 -7.91 -7.72 1.11
N SER A 30 -8.57 -7.63 -0.04
CA SER A 30 -8.85 -8.80 -0.86
C SER A 30 -7.56 -9.32 -1.50
N THR A 31 -7.53 -10.63 -1.80
CA THR A 31 -6.41 -11.24 -2.52
C THR A 31 -6.20 -10.55 -3.86
N ASP A 32 -7.27 -10.37 -4.64
CA ASP A 32 -7.22 -9.76 -5.97
C ASP A 32 -6.65 -8.34 -5.93
N ALA A 33 -7.09 -7.51 -4.96
CA ALA A 33 -6.58 -6.15 -4.80
C ALA A 33 -5.09 -6.14 -4.41
N THR A 34 -4.70 -7.07 -3.53
CA THR A 34 -3.29 -7.21 -3.10
C THR A 34 -2.39 -7.63 -4.26
N GLU A 35 -2.82 -8.63 -5.03
CA GLU A 35 -2.08 -9.12 -6.21
C GLU A 35 -2.00 -8.07 -7.32
N ALA A 36 -3.09 -7.36 -7.59
CA ALA A 36 -3.12 -6.28 -8.58
C ALA A 36 -2.18 -5.12 -8.17
N HIS A 37 -2.20 -4.73 -6.89
CA HIS A 37 -1.31 -3.70 -6.36
C HIS A 37 0.17 -4.13 -6.48
N GLU A 38 0.49 -5.36 -6.09
CA GLU A 38 1.84 -5.91 -6.15
C GLU A 38 2.38 -5.99 -7.59
N ALA A 39 1.54 -6.42 -8.54
CA ALA A 39 1.89 -6.46 -9.95
C ALA A 39 2.16 -5.06 -10.51
N ALA A 40 1.30 -4.08 -10.19
CA ALA A 40 1.47 -2.69 -10.59
C ALA A 40 2.75 -2.09 -9.99
N ARG A 41 3.01 -2.34 -8.70
CA ARG A 41 4.20 -1.87 -7.98
C ARG A 41 5.47 -2.44 -8.59
N THR A 42 5.51 -3.75 -8.84
CA THR A 42 6.65 -4.43 -9.49
C THR A 42 6.95 -3.82 -10.86
N ALA A 43 5.92 -3.65 -11.71
CA ALA A 43 6.08 -3.08 -13.04
C ALA A 43 6.56 -1.62 -13.02
N ALA A 44 6.12 -0.82 -12.05
CA ALA A 44 6.56 0.55 -11.87
C ALA A 44 7.99 0.64 -11.30
N ALA A 45 8.31 -0.16 -10.28
CA ALA A 45 9.62 -0.18 -9.63
C ALA A 45 10.74 -0.55 -10.60
N GLY A 46 10.51 -1.51 -11.51
CA GLY A 46 11.45 -1.91 -12.55
C GLY A 46 11.84 -0.81 -13.55
N LYS A 47 11.09 0.30 -13.61
CA LYS A 47 11.38 1.45 -14.49
C LYS A 47 12.20 2.55 -13.80
N THR A 48 12.55 2.36 -12.53
CA THR A 48 13.28 3.36 -11.74
C THR A 48 14.79 3.12 -11.81
N VAL A 49 15.57 4.15 -11.50
CA VAL A 49 17.03 4.03 -11.38
C VAL A 49 17.44 3.03 -10.30
N TRP A 50 16.57 2.77 -9.31
CA TRP A 50 16.82 1.84 -8.22
C TRP A 50 16.83 0.38 -8.68
N ALA A 51 16.18 0.07 -9.81
CA ALA A 51 16.20 -1.27 -10.40
C ALA A 51 17.48 -1.55 -11.21
N THR A 52 18.32 -0.54 -11.45
CA THR A 52 19.52 -0.66 -12.28
C THR A 52 20.76 -0.14 -11.56
N GLY A 53 21.82 -0.96 -11.47
CA GLY A 53 23.17 -0.46 -11.18
C GLY A 53 23.57 -0.26 -9.71
N CYS A 54 22.74 -0.64 -8.72
CA CYS A 54 23.17 -0.69 -7.31
C CYS A 54 22.49 -1.84 -6.55
N ASN A 55 23.28 -2.79 -6.05
CA ASN A 55 22.81 -3.74 -5.04
C ASN A 55 22.58 -2.98 -3.74
N SER A 56 21.32 -2.80 -3.35
CA SER A 56 20.93 -2.07 -2.15
C SER A 56 19.95 -2.88 -1.31
N TRP A 57 19.79 -2.49 -0.05
CA TRP A 57 18.85 -3.13 0.87
C TRP A 57 17.38 -2.96 0.46
N TYR A 58 17.08 -2.05 -0.49
CA TYR A 58 15.73 -1.83 -1.01
C TYR A 58 15.27 -2.94 -1.95
N LEU A 59 16.19 -3.77 -2.47
CA LEU A 59 15.88 -4.83 -3.41
C LEU A 59 15.45 -6.10 -2.69
N ASP A 60 14.44 -6.77 -3.23
CA ASP A 60 14.12 -8.16 -2.86
C ASP A 60 15.07 -9.16 -3.54
N ASP A 61 14.83 -10.45 -3.32
CA ASP A 61 15.60 -11.56 -3.91
C ASP A 61 15.48 -11.66 -5.44
N ARG A 62 14.51 -10.96 -6.04
CA ARG A 62 14.30 -10.83 -7.49
C ARG A 62 14.96 -9.57 -8.06
N GLY A 63 15.59 -8.75 -7.21
CA GLY A 63 16.19 -7.46 -7.62
C GLY A 63 15.15 -6.36 -7.83
N VAL A 64 13.94 -6.52 -7.32
CA VAL A 64 12.85 -5.53 -7.44
C VAL A 64 12.85 -4.63 -6.20
N PRO A 65 12.89 -3.29 -6.35
CA PRO A 65 12.74 -2.39 -5.21
C PRO A 65 11.38 -2.58 -4.50
N MET A 66 11.41 -2.82 -3.19
CA MET A 66 10.20 -2.94 -2.34
C MET A 66 9.58 -1.58 -1.96
N ALA A 67 10.20 -0.47 -2.37
CA ALA A 67 9.73 0.88 -2.07
C ALA A 67 8.53 1.27 -2.94
N TRP A 68 7.78 2.29 -2.49
CA TRP A 68 6.76 2.98 -3.28
C TRP A 68 7.39 3.62 -4.53
N PRO A 69 7.06 3.16 -5.76
CA PRO A 69 7.74 3.61 -6.98
C PRO A 69 7.08 4.84 -7.63
N TRP A 70 5.93 5.28 -7.11
CA TRP A 70 5.14 6.37 -7.68
C TRP A 70 5.41 7.72 -6.98
N SER A 71 4.74 8.78 -7.44
CA SER A 71 4.90 10.10 -6.86
C SER A 71 4.35 10.19 -5.43
N PHE A 72 4.91 11.09 -4.62
CA PHE A 72 4.35 11.37 -3.29
C PHE A 72 2.95 12.02 -3.36
N ARG A 73 2.61 12.68 -4.47
CA ARG A 73 1.25 13.18 -4.71
C ARG A 73 0.25 12.02 -4.81
N GLU A 74 0.61 10.97 -5.54
CA GLU A 74 -0.21 9.75 -5.63
C GLU A 74 -0.28 9.03 -4.27
N PHE A 75 0.82 8.97 -3.52
CA PHE A 75 0.80 8.42 -2.17
C PHE A 75 -0.21 9.13 -1.27
N ARG A 76 -0.18 10.47 -1.21
CA ARG A 76 -1.15 11.26 -0.44
C ARG A 76 -2.60 11.03 -0.91
N ALA A 77 -2.81 10.90 -2.21
CA ALA A 77 -4.14 10.64 -2.75
C ALA A 77 -4.64 9.24 -2.33
N GLN A 78 -3.81 8.21 -2.40
CA GLN A 78 -4.20 6.85 -2.01
C GLN A 78 -4.34 6.68 -0.49
N MET A 79 -3.57 7.42 0.30
CA MET A 79 -3.71 7.42 1.77
C MET A 79 -4.86 8.29 2.28
N ALA A 80 -5.55 9.05 1.41
CA ALA A 80 -6.63 9.93 1.85
C ALA A 80 -7.84 9.15 2.39
N ALA A 81 -8.21 8.05 1.75
CA ALA A 81 -9.30 7.17 2.19
C ALA A 81 -9.15 5.76 1.61
N PRO A 82 -9.53 4.70 2.35
CA PRO A 82 -9.61 3.36 1.81
C PRO A 82 -10.63 3.24 0.68
N ASP A 83 -10.23 2.60 -0.41
CA ASP A 83 -11.16 2.10 -1.41
C ASP A 83 -11.80 0.82 -0.89
N MET A 84 -13.04 0.90 -0.42
CA MET A 84 -13.71 -0.22 0.24
C MET A 84 -13.97 -1.41 -0.69
N ASP A 85 -13.97 -1.21 -2.01
CA ASP A 85 -14.10 -2.31 -2.98
C ASP A 85 -12.85 -3.20 -3.01
N SER A 86 -11.73 -2.69 -2.50
CA SER A 86 -10.47 -3.44 -2.32
C SER A 86 -10.43 -4.28 -1.03
N TYR A 87 -11.47 -4.25 -0.20
CA TYR A 87 -11.53 -4.93 1.09
C TYR A 87 -12.66 -5.95 1.18
N VAL A 88 -12.39 -7.03 1.91
CA VAL A 88 -13.39 -8.00 2.36
C VAL A 88 -13.75 -7.68 3.81
N LEU A 89 -15.05 -7.52 4.08
CA LEU A 89 -15.61 -7.28 5.41
C LEU A 89 -16.42 -8.50 5.83
N THR A 90 -16.31 -8.89 7.10
CA THR A 90 -17.16 -9.95 7.69
C THR A 90 -17.80 -9.49 9.00
N ASP A 91 -18.95 -10.10 9.32
CA ASP A 91 -19.70 -9.91 10.56
C ASP A 91 -19.09 -10.60 11.78
#